data_AF-A0A251WEQ3-F1
#
_entry.id   AF-A0A251WEQ3-F1
#
_cell.length_a   1.000
_cell.length_b   1.000
_cell.length_c   1.000
_cell.angle_alpha   90.00
_cell.angle_beta   90.00
_cell.angle_gamma   90.00
#
_symmetry.space_group_name_H-M   'P 1'
#
loop_
_entity.id
_entity.type
_entity.pdbx_description
1 polymer ?
#
loop_
_entity_poly.entity_id
_entity_poly.type
_entity_poly.pdbx_seq_one_letter_code
_entity_poly.pdbx_strand_id
1 'polypeptide(L)'
;MTVKYVTHDLTTGNITVMGHVEDVMTVRGSKVSRIGAIVGQEAQNPAEIHLNLEVDPHKTASQMLVLSFSPQDAVEIGLQLTAMGIEDNPAISLDSVKQRLVDLLAELDRTLQVKP
;
A
#
# COMPACT_ATOMS: atom_id res chain seq x y z
N MET A 1 -9.89 -20.30 14.12
CA MET A 1 -9.65 -18.85 14.28
C MET A 1 -9.13 -18.33 12.96
N THR A 2 -9.81 -17.36 12.35
CA THR A 2 -9.51 -16.96 10.96
C THR A 2 -9.00 -15.53 10.97
N VAL A 3 -7.69 -15.36 10.79
CA VAL A 3 -7.09 -14.05 10.53
C VAL A 3 -7.54 -13.63 9.13
N LYS A 4 -8.18 -12.46 9.00
CA LYS A 4 -8.63 -11.96 7.70
C LYS A 4 -7.46 -11.33 6.97
N TYR A 5 -6.77 -12.12 6.16
CA TYR A 5 -5.77 -11.62 5.23
C TYR A 5 -6.47 -11.07 3.99
N VAL A 6 -6.26 -9.79 3.71
CA VAL A 6 -6.69 -9.18 2.45
C VAL A 6 -5.43 -8.75 1.73
N THR A 7 -5.10 -9.41 0.62
CA THR A 7 -3.90 -9.14 -0.18
C THR A 7 -4.31 -8.77 -1.59
N HIS A 8 -3.74 -7.69 -2.10
CA HIS A 8 -3.92 -7.23 -3.47
C HIS A 8 -2.55 -7.14 -4.15
N ASP A 9 -2.52 -7.50 -5.43
CA ASP A 9 -1.36 -7.21 -6.26
C ASP A 9 -1.25 -5.70 -6.45
N LEU A 10 -0.02 -5.20 -6.39
CA LEU A 10 0.29 -3.79 -6.57
C LEU A 10 1.25 -3.68 -7.74
N THR A 11 0.91 -2.86 -8.72
CA THR A 11 1.80 -2.54 -9.84
C THR A 11 2.16 -1.07 -9.78
N THR A 12 3.44 -0.76 -9.63
CA THR A 12 3.96 0.61 -9.65
C THR A 12 4.99 0.76 -10.76
N GLY A 13 5.32 2.01 -11.10
CA GLY A 13 6.57 2.32 -11.79
C GLY A 13 7.79 2.04 -10.90
N ASN A 14 8.98 2.36 -11.41
CA ASN A 14 10.21 2.35 -10.62
C ASN A 14 10.12 3.41 -9.52
N ILE A 15 10.29 3.01 -8.27
CA ILE A 15 10.36 3.90 -7.11
C ILE A 15 11.81 3.92 -6.64
N THR A 16 12.40 5.10 -6.50
CA THR A 16 13.74 5.24 -5.93
C THR A 16 13.63 5.44 -4.42
N VAL A 17 14.23 4.54 -3.65
CA VAL A 17 14.27 4.59 -2.19
C VAL A 17 15.70 4.83 -1.75
N MET A 18 15.89 5.71 -0.76
CA MET A 18 17.19 6.05 -0.20
C MET A 18 17.14 5.80 1.31
N GLY A 19 17.92 4.83 1.79
CA GLY A 19 18.04 4.53 3.22
C GLY A 19 19.17 5.32 3.90
N HIS A 20 20.30 5.45 3.20
CA HIS A 20 21.41 6.32 3.54
C HIS A 20 21.82 7.10 2.29
N VAL A 21 22.52 8.24 2.43
CA VAL A 21 22.83 9.16 1.31
C VAL A 21 23.54 8.44 0.14
N GLU A 22 24.27 7.37 0.43
CA GLU A 22 25.01 6.57 -0.56
C GLU A 22 24.25 5.32 -1.04
N ASP A 23 23.17 4.92 -0.35
CA ASP A 23 22.38 3.73 -0.65
C ASP A 23 21.07 4.10 -1.34
N VAL A 24 21.18 4.34 -2.64
CA VAL A 24 20.05 4.54 -3.55
C VAL A 24 19.68 3.23 -4.23
N MET A 25 18.49 2.73 -3.95
CA MET A 25 17.94 1.52 -4.58
C MET A 25 16.68 1.82 -5.36
N THR A 26 16.46 1.08 -6.43
CA THR A 26 15.21 1.12 -7.19
C THR A 26 14.37 -0.07 -6.78
N VAL A 27 13.11 0.17 -6.46
CA VAL A 27 12.15 -0.86 -6.07
C VAL A 27 10.88 -0.75 -6.91
N ARG A 28 10.12 -1.83 -6.98
CA ARG A 28 8.80 -1.89 -7.62
C ARG A 28 7.78 -2.48 -6.67
N GLY A 29 6.58 -1.92 -6.63
CA GLY A 29 5.46 -2.52 -5.92
C GLY A 29 5.19 -3.93 -6.43
N SER A 30 4.98 -4.85 -5.49
CA SER A 30 4.63 -6.23 -5.76
C SER A 30 3.24 -6.54 -5.18
N LYS A 31 3.08 -6.33 -3.86
CA LYS A 31 1.81 -6.61 -3.17
C LYS A 31 1.57 -5.60 -2.05
N VAL A 32 0.30 -5.37 -1.76
CA VAL A 32 -0.14 -4.71 -0.53
C VAL A 32 -1.08 -5.65 0.21
N SER A 33 -0.89 -5.79 1.52
CA SER A 33 -1.69 -6.68 2.34
C SER A 33 -2.10 -6.02 3.64
N ARG A 34 -3.34 -6.25 4.06
CA ARG A 34 -3.81 -5.95 5.41
C ARG A 34 -3.74 -7.22 6.24
N ILE A 35 -2.97 -7.14 7.31
CA ILE A 35 -2.72 -8.21 8.27
C ILE A 35 -3.27 -7.77 9.64
N GLY A 36 -3.67 -8.71 10.49
CA GLY A 36 -4.18 -8.40 11.82
C GLY A 36 -5.70 -8.13 11.88
N ALA A 37 -6.17 -7.67 13.04
CA ALA A 37 -7.59 -7.59 13.43
C ALA A 37 -8.31 -8.95 13.42
N ILE A 38 -7.85 -9.86 14.28
CA ILE A 38 -8.70 -10.99 14.69
C ILE A 38 -9.94 -10.39 15.35
N VAL A 39 -11.12 -10.75 14.84
CA VAL A 39 -12.40 -10.25 15.37
C VAL A 39 -12.47 -10.52 16.87
N GLY A 40 -12.59 -9.47 17.68
CA GLY A 40 -12.65 -9.53 19.13
C GLY A 40 -11.30 -9.49 19.88
N GLN A 41 -10.18 -9.31 19.18
CA GLN A 41 -8.84 -9.13 19.78
C GLN A 41 -8.07 -7.94 19.19
N GLU A 42 -8.79 -6.94 18.67
CA GLU A 42 -8.21 -5.79 17.98
C GLU A 42 -7.25 -4.98 18.86
N ALA A 43 -7.43 -5.02 20.20
CA ALA A 43 -6.53 -4.38 21.15
C ALA A 43 -5.18 -5.09 21.34
N GLN A 44 -5.11 -6.40 21.06
CA GLN A 44 -3.89 -7.22 21.20
C GLN A 44 -3.20 -7.48 19.85
N ASN A 45 -3.94 -7.37 18.75
CA ASN A 45 -3.45 -7.55 17.39
C ASN A 45 -4.08 -6.48 16.47
N PRO A 46 -3.60 -5.23 16.54
CA PRO A 46 -4.09 -4.16 15.69
C PRO A 46 -3.87 -4.51 14.21
N ALA A 47 -4.71 -3.99 13.33
CA ALA A 47 -4.51 -4.16 11.90
C ALA A 47 -3.24 -3.42 11.45
N GLU A 48 -2.46 -4.02 10.56
CA GLU A 48 -1.29 -3.45 9.91
C GLU A 48 -1.43 -3.56 8.40
N ILE A 49 -0.86 -2.60 7.68
CA ILE A 49 -0.74 -2.62 6.23
C ILE A 49 0.71 -2.89 5.87
N HIS A 50 0.95 -3.99 5.17
CA HIS A 50 2.28 -4.38 4.68
C HIS A 50 2.35 -4.10 3.19
N LEU A 51 3.32 -3.29 2.79
CA LEU A 51 3.65 -2.97 1.41
C LEU A 51 4.93 -3.70 1.03
N ASN A 52 4.81 -4.63 0.09
CA ASN A 52 5.93 -5.43 -0.41
C ASN A 52 6.45 -4.80 -1.70
N LEU A 53 7.73 -4.44 -1.68
CA LEU A 53 8.46 -3.84 -2.77
C LEU A 53 9.60 -4.77 -3.19
N GLU A 54 9.66 -5.12 -4.46
CA GLU A 54 10.76 -5.89 -5.04
C GLU A 54 11.91 -4.95 -5.39
N VAL A 55 13.10 -5.24 -4.88
CA VAL A 55 14.32 -4.50 -5.22
C VAL A 55 14.77 -4.92 -6.62
N ASP A 56 15.13 -3.94 -7.45
CA ASP A 56 15.67 -4.19 -8.77
C ASP A 56 16.96 -5.05 -8.65
N PRO A 57 16.98 -6.26 -9.23
CA PRO A 57 18.04 -7.24 -9.04
C PRO A 57 19.36 -6.86 -9.74
N HIS A 58 19.43 -5.75 -10.48
CA HIS A 58 20.64 -5.33 -11.19
C HIS A 58 21.86 -5.07 -10.27
N LYS A 59 21.70 -5.02 -8.94
CA LYS A 59 22.81 -4.84 -7.99
C LYS A 59 22.91 -5.87 -6.85
N THR A 60 21.87 -6.68 -6.60
CA THR A 60 21.84 -7.67 -5.50
C THR A 60 20.88 -8.82 -5.83
N ALA A 61 21.03 -9.98 -5.18
CA ALA A 61 20.04 -11.06 -5.24
C ALA A 61 18.63 -10.51 -4.94
N SER A 62 17.57 -11.03 -5.58
CA SER A 62 16.20 -10.56 -5.41
C SER A 62 15.83 -10.38 -3.94
N GLN A 63 15.86 -9.13 -3.48
CA GLN A 63 15.53 -8.73 -2.13
C GLN A 63 14.13 -8.12 -2.14
N MET A 64 13.40 -8.35 -1.07
CA MET A 64 12.09 -7.75 -0.85
C MET A 64 12.21 -6.75 0.29
N LEU A 65 11.86 -5.49 0.01
CA LEU A 65 11.68 -4.47 1.02
C LEU A 65 10.22 -4.51 1.46
N VAL A 66 9.99 -4.78 2.75
CA VAL A 66 8.66 -4.78 3.35
C VAL A 66 8.54 -3.55 4.23
N LEU A 67 7.54 -2.71 3.93
CA LEU A 67 7.18 -1.57 4.77
C LEU A 67 5.88 -1.91 5.50
N SER A 68 5.90 -1.78 6.82
CA SER A 68 4.74 -2.04 7.68
C SER A 68 4.24 -0.72 8.26
N PHE A 69 2.95 -0.48 8.13
CA PHE A 69 2.30 0.75 8.54
C PHE A 69 1.10 0.45 9.42
N SER A 70 0.80 1.37 10.34
CA SER A 70 -0.56 1.43 10.87
C SER A 70 -1.54 1.79 9.74
N PRO A 71 -2.84 1.49 9.86
CA PRO A 71 -3.81 1.81 8.82
C PRO A 71 -3.92 3.31 8.56
N GLN A 72 -3.67 4.14 9.58
CA GLN A 72 -3.69 5.60 9.45
C GLN A 72 -2.48 6.10 8.65
N ASP A 73 -1.28 5.64 9.01
CA ASP A 73 -0.04 6.01 8.32
C ASP A 73 -0.07 5.55 6.85
N ALA A 74 -0.62 4.35 6.59
CA ALA A 74 -0.76 3.83 5.23
C ALA A 74 -1.62 4.71 4.33
N VAL A 75 -2.70 5.29 4.88
CA VAL A 75 -3.56 6.23 4.15
C VAL A 75 -2.83 7.54 3.89
N GLU A 76 -2.14 8.08 4.89
CA GLU A 76 -1.41 9.34 4.76
C GLU A 76 -0.28 9.23 3.73
N ILE A 77 0.54 8.20 3.82
CA ILE A 77 1.63 7.93 2.87
C ILE A 77 1.07 7.66 1.47
N GLY A 78 -0.02 6.89 1.36
CA GLY A 78 -0.68 6.63 0.08
C GLY A 78 -1.16 7.92 -0.61
N LEU A 79 -1.73 8.85 0.16
CA LEU A 79 -2.14 10.17 -0.34
C LEU A 79 -0.94 11.02 -0.78
N GLN A 80 0.13 11.05 0.01
CA GLN A 80 1.36 11.79 -0.33
C GLN A 80 2.01 11.24 -1.60
N LEU A 81 2.15 9.92 -1.72
CA LEU A 81 2.70 9.26 -2.91
C LEU A 81 1.83 9.53 -4.16
N THR A 82 0.52 9.52 -3.99
CA THR A 82 -0.41 9.82 -5.09
C THR A 82 -0.31 11.29 -5.52
N ALA A 83 -0.20 12.21 -4.57
CA ALA A 83 -0.01 13.64 -4.86
C ALA A 83 1.31 13.89 -5.62
N MET A 84 2.42 13.32 -5.16
CA MET A 84 3.71 13.41 -5.86
C MET A 84 3.65 12.79 -7.26
N GLY A 85 2.98 11.63 -7.41
CA GLY A 85 2.82 10.96 -8.70
C GLY A 85 1.88 11.70 -9.67
N ILE A 86 0.91 12.47 -9.19
CA ILE A 86 0.08 13.37 -10.01
C ILE A 86 0.92 14.53 -10.54
N GLU A 87 1.80 15.10 -9.72
CA GLU A 87 2.68 16.20 -10.14
C GLU A 87 3.67 15.75 -11.23
N ASP A 88 4.17 14.52 -11.16
CA ASP A 88 5.08 13.94 -12.15
C ASP A 88 4.37 13.33 -13.38
N ASN A 89 3.07 13.07 -13.32
CA ASN A 89 2.29 12.53 -14.43
C ASN A 89 1.04 13.38 -14.73
N PRO A 90 1.16 14.41 -15.61
CA PRO A 90 0.07 15.33 -15.90
C PRO A 90 -1.14 14.69 -16.58
N ALA A 91 -1.03 13.42 -17.03
CA ALA A 91 -2.15 12.67 -17.57
C ALA A 91 -3.12 12.16 -16.48
N ILE A 92 -2.67 12.07 -15.22
CA ILE A 92 -3.52 11.68 -14.08
C ILE A 92 -4.01 12.96 -13.40
N SER A 93 -5.29 13.28 -13.57
CA SER A 93 -5.87 14.45 -12.90
C SER A 93 -6.20 14.16 -11.44
N LEU A 94 -6.13 15.18 -10.58
CA LEU A 94 -6.58 15.09 -9.18
C LEU A 94 -8.02 14.56 -9.07
N ASP A 95 -8.88 14.92 -10.03
CA ASP A 95 -10.27 14.47 -10.07
C ASP A 95 -10.38 12.96 -10.37
N SER A 96 -9.50 12.40 -11.21
CA SER A 96 -9.46 10.96 -11.46
C SER A 96 -9.09 10.17 -10.20
N VAL A 97 -8.18 10.71 -9.37
CA VAL A 97 -7.80 10.12 -8.09
C VAL A 97 -8.93 10.23 -7.07
N LYS A 98 -9.59 11.40 -6.97
CA LYS A 98 -10.77 11.57 -6.12
C LYS A 98 -11.87 10.58 -6.48
N GLN A 99 -12.17 10.44 -7.78
CA GLN A 99 -13.19 9.49 -8.24
C GLN A 99 -12.82 8.06 -7.86
N ARG A 100 -11.54 7.67 -8.03
CA ARG A 100 -11.07 6.34 -7.64
C ARG A 100 -11.19 6.10 -6.13
N LEU A 101 -10.92 7.10 -5.29
CA LEU A 101 -11.12 7.02 -3.84
C LEU A 101 -12.60 6.87 -3.47
N VAL A 102 -13.49 7.61 -4.14
CA VAL A 102 -14.94 7.47 -3.97
C VAL A 102 -15.40 6.05 -4.34
N ASP A 103 -14.91 5.52 -5.46
CA ASP A 103 -15.27 4.17 -5.91
C ASP A 103 -14.78 3.10 -4.91
N LEU A 104 -13.56 3.26 -4.39
CA LEU A 104 -13.00 2.36 -3.37
C LEU A 104 -13.75 2.43 -2.04
N LEU A 105 -14.16 3.62 -1.60
CA LEU A 105 -15.01 3.78 -0.42
C LEU A 105 -16.37 3.10 -0.62
N ALA A 106 -16.99 3.27 -1.79
CA ALA A 106 -18.24 2.60 -2.11
C ALA A 106 -18.10 1.06 -2.17
N GLU A 107 -16.97 0.55 -2.66
CA GLU A 107 -16.65 -0.88 -2.67
C GLU A 107 -16.43 -1.43 -1.25
N LEU A 108 -15.72 -0.68 -0.40
CA LEU A 108 -15.54 -1.01 1.00
C LEU A 108 -16.88 -1.05 1.74
N ASP A 109 -17.74 -0.05 1.54
CA ASP A 109 -19.07 -0.01 2.14
C ASP A 109 -19.93 -1.19 1.70
N ARG A 110 -19.89 -1.56 0.41
CA ARG A 110 -20.59 -2.75 -0.08
C ARG A 110 -20.06 -4.02 0.58
N THR A 111 -18.74 -4.21 0.64
CA THR A 111 -18.14 -5.41 1.24
C THR A 111 -18.35 -5.51 2.75
N LEU A 112 -18.54 -4.38 3.45
CA LEU A 112 -18.95 -4.34 4.86
C LEU A 112 -20.45 -4.60 5.05
N GLN A 113 -21.30 -4.25 4.08
CA GLN A 113 -22.75 -4.51 4.11
C GLN A 113 -23.12 -5.98 3.81
N VAL A 114 -22.24 -6.79 3.21
CA VAL A 114 -22.49 -8.23 2.97
C VAL A 114 -22.22 -9.11 4.21
N LYS A 115 -22.38 -8.59 5.43
CA LYS A 115 -22.42 -9.42 6.64
C LYS A 115 -23.88 -9.75 7.02
N PRO A 116 -24.39 -10.95 6.70
CA PRO A 116 -25.45 -11.55 7.51
C PRO A 116 -24.94 -11.91 8.91
#